data_AF-A0A938TTG1-F1
#
_entry.id   AF-A0A938TTG1-F1
#
_cell.length_a   1.000
_cell.length_b   1.000
_cell.length_c   1.000
_cell.angle_alpha   90.00
_cell.angle_beta   90.00
_cell.angle_gamma   90.00
#
_symmetry.space_group_name_H-M   'P 1'
#
loop_
_entity.id
_entity.type
_entity.pdbx_description
1 polymer ?
#
loop_
_entity_poly.entity_id
_entity_poly.type
_entity_poly.pdbx_seq_one_letter_code
_entity_poly.pdbx_strand_id
1 'polypeptide(L)'
;MNCLGLDCGVKKTGIALGSTITRTARPLDCIAMQVNQVELLLPFVQKWQIELIVFGDPGDRPENKALLNHIVCVKKKLHNLLPSCQIVDWSEQWTSQEARSMMRDFPRLQKQYATDAIAAMLMLQSYLESCV
;
A
#
# COMPACT_ATOMS: atom_id res chain seq x y z
N MET A 1 8.47 14.14 1.87
CA MET A 1 8.64 12.94 1.05
C MET A 1 7.31 12.55 0.45
N ASN A 2 7.29 12.22 -0.84
CA ASN A 2 6.13 11.55 -1.43
C ASN A 2 6.13 10.07 -1.07
N CYS A 3 4.98 9.55 -0.68
CA CYS A 3 4.84 8.21 -0.11
C CYS A 3 3.91 7.34 -0.94
N LEU A 4 4.25 6.06 -1.09
CA LEU A 4 3.38 5.05 -1.66
C LEU A 4 3.01 4.02 -0.59
N GLY A 5 1.72 3.84 -0.34
CA GLY A 5 1.19 2.81 0.56
C GLY A 5 0.78 1.59 -0.24
N LEU A 6 1.27 0.41 0.15
CA LEU A 6 0.98 -0.87 -0.49
C LEU A 6 0.34 -1.84 0.51
N ASP A 7 -0.97 -2.04 0.40
CA ASP A 7 -1.68 -3.08 1.14
C ASP A 7 -1.74 -4.34 0.30
N CYS A 8 -0.87 -5.31 0.63
CA CYS A 8 -0.68 -6.52 -0.15
C CYS A 8 -1.64 -7.62 0.31
N GLY A 9 -2.69 -7.88 -0.48
CA GLY A 9 -3.57 -9.03 -0.30
C GLY A 9 -3.20 -10.20 -1.21
N VAL A 10 -3.76 -11.38 -0.93
CA VAL A 10 -3.48 -12.62 -1.68
C VAL A 10 -3.82 -12.52 -3.18
N LYS A 11 -4.80 -11.68 -3.55
CA LYS A 11 -5.27 -11.53 -4.94
C LYS A 11 -4.85 -10.22 -5.60
N LYS A 12 -4.74 -9.15 -4.80
CA LYS A 12 -4.54 -7.78 -5.27
C LYS A 12 -3.73 -7.02 -4.24
N THR A 13 -3.01 -6.02 -4.72
CA THR A 13 -2.35 -5.03 -3.87
C THR A 13 -3.03 -3.69 -4.09
N GLY A 14 -3.58 -3.14 -3.01
CA GLY A 14 -4.07 -1.78 -2.97
C GLY A 14 -2.91 -0.78 -2.98
N ILE A 15 -3.08 0.32 -3.70
CA ILE A 15 -2.08 1.38 -3.82
C ILE A 15 -2.69 2.69 -3.36
N ALA A 16 -1.99 3.39 -2.48
CA ALA A 16 -2.30 4.74 -2.05
C ALA A 16 -1.12 5.68 -2.24
N LEU A 17 -1.42 6.96 -2.47
CA LEU A 17 -0.43 8.03 -2.53
C LEU A 17 -0.57 8.90 -1.27
N GLY A 18 0.54 9.28 -0.67
CA GLY A 18 0.56 10.21 0.45
C GLY A 18 1.75 11.14 0.45
N SER A 19 1.82 11.99 1.46
CA SER A 19 2.95 12.89 1.68
C SER A 19 3.23 13.06 3.17
N THR A 20 4.50 12.96 3.56
CA THR A 20 4.91 13.26 4.94
C THR A 20 4.77 14.74 5.31
N ILE A 21 4.69 15.63 4.32
CA ILE A 21 4.57 17.08 4.54
C ILE A 21 3.14 17.41 4.95
N THR A 22 2.15 16.94 4.18
CA THR A 22 0.74 17.19 4.47
C THR A 22 0.15 16.20 5.46
N ARG A 23 0.81 15.06 5.68
CA ARG A 23 0.34 13.94 6.52
C ARG A 23 -1.02 13.41 6.08
N THR A 24 -1.22 13.34 4.77
CA THR A 24 -2.46 12.86 4.17
C THR A 24 -2.19 11.78 3.15
N ALA A 25 -3.05 10.79 3.10
CA ALA A 25 -3.10 9.75 2.07
C ALA A 25 -4.39 9.86 1.24
N ARG A 26 -4.33 9.36 0.01
CA ARG A 26 -5.49 9.20 -0.89
C ARG A 26 -5.40 7.88 -1.64
N PRO A 27 -6.54 7.26 -2.02
CA PRO A 27 -6.50 6.03 -2.79
C PRO A 27 -6.00 6.35 -4.20
N LEU A 28 -5.20 5.45 -4.76
CA LEU A 28 -4.61 5.63 -6.08
C LEU A 28 -5.13 4.59 -7.06
N ASP A 29 -4.83 3.31 -6.83
CA ASP A 29 -5.16 2.23 -7.75
C ASP A 29 -5.08 0.86 -7.07
N CYS A 30 -5.33 -0.21 -7.81
CA CYS A 30 -5.07 -1.59 -7.41
C CYS A 30 -4.41 -2.37 -8.54
N ILE A 31 -3.42 -3.18 -8.19
CA ILE A 31 -2.79 -4.10 -9.14
C ILE A 31 -3.07 -5.54 -8.73
N ALA A 32 -3.14 -6.45 -9.70
CA ALA A 32 -3.24 -7.87 -9.42
C ALA A 32 -1.97 -8.38 -8.74
N MET A 33 -2.12 -9.36 -7.85
CA MET A 33 -0.98 -10.08 -7.28
C MET A 33 -0.40 -11.01 -8.36
N GLN A 34 0.85 -10.75 -8.77
CA GLN A 34 1.53 -11.51 -9.81
C GLN A 34 3.06 -11.43 -9.70
N VAL A 35 3.77 -12.28 -10.43
CA VAL A 35 5.25 -12.42 -10.34
C VAL A 35 5.99 -11.13 -10.72
N ASN A 36 5.46 -10.38 -11.68
CA ASN A 36 6.00 -9.11 -12.17
C ASN A 36 5.41 -7.88 -11.45
N GLN A 37 5.16 -8.00 -10.15
CA GLN A 37 4.54 -6.90 -9.39
C GLN A 37 5.41 -5.64 -9.34
N VAL A 38 6.73 -5.79 -9.33
CA VAL A 38 7.66 -4.66 -9.25
C VAL A 38 7.56 -3.80 -10.51
N GLU A 39 7.51 -4.44 -11.68
CA GLU A 39 7.37 -3.79 -12.98
C GLU A 39 6.08 -2.98 -13.08
N LEU A 40 5.00 -3.42 -12.42
CA LEU A 40 3.76 -2.66 -12.30
C LEU A 40 3.86 -1.46 -11.35
N LEU A 41 4.72 -1.53 -10.34
CA LEU A 41 4.89 -0.47 -9.34
C LEU A 41 5.81 0.65 -9.84
N LEU A 42 6.82 0.34 -10.66
CA LEU A 42 7.80 1.33 -11.15
C LEU A 42 7.17 2.58 -11.81
N PRO A 43 6.14 2.48 -12.66
CA PRO A 43 5.49 3.66 -13.24
C PRO A 43 4.91 4.60 -12.18
N PHE A 44 4.35 4.07 -11.08
CA PHE A 44 3.84 4.89 -9.98
C PHE A 44 4.98 5.59 -9.24
N VAL A 45 6.05 4.85 -8.94
CA VAL A 45 7.24 5.39 -8.27
C VAL A 45 7.84 6.55 -9.07
N GLN A 46 8.04 6.37 -10.37
CA GLN A 46 8.63 7.38 -11.25
C GLN A 46 7.71 8.59 -11.44
N LYS A 47 6.43 8.34 -11.73
CA LYS A 47 5.45 9.41 -11.99
C LYS A 47 5.27 10.33 -10.78
N TRP A 48 5.24 9.77 -9.57
CA TRP A 48 4.97 10.51 -8.35
C TRP A 48 6.24 10.85 -7.55
N GLN A 49 7.42 10.53 -8.08
CA GLN A 49 8.71 10.77 -7.42
C GLN A 49 8.71 10.23 -5.99
N ILE A 50 8.34 8.96 -5.82
CA ILE A 50 8.19 8.35 -4.50
C ILE A 50 9.56 8.20 -3.83
N GLU A 51 9.63 8.65 -2.58
CA GLU A 51 10.83 8.59 -1.73
C GLU A 51 10.66 7.59 -0.58
N LEU A 52 9.41 7.23 -0.25
CA LEU A 52 9.05 6.30 0.81
C LEU A 52 7.97 5.32 0.34
N ILE A 53 8.20 4.02 0.50
CA ILE A 53 7.19 2.98 0.29
C ILE A 53 6.87 2.33 1.64
N VAL A 54 5.60 2.34 2.00
CA VAL A 54 5.05 1.73 3.22
C VAL A 54 4.32 0.46 2.83
N PHE A 55 4.80 -0.68 3.31
CA PHE A 55 4.12 -1.97 3.14
C PHE A 55 3.25 -2.28 4.34
N GLY A 56 2.00 -2.65 4.09
CA GLY A 56 1.17 -3.28 5.11
C GLY A 56 1.75 -4.64 5.48
N ASP A 57 1.96 -4.87 6.78
CA ASP A 57 2.36 -6.17 7.31
C ASP A 57 1.11 -7.02 7.59
N PRO A 58 0.89 -8.13 6.84
CA PRO A 58 -0.25 -9.01 7.07
C PRO A 58 -0.15 -9.79 8.40
N GLY A 59 1.01 -9.75 9.06
CA GLY A 59 1.30 -10.47 10.29
C GLY A 59 1.71 -11.92 10.05
N ASP A 60 2.55 -12.44 10.95
CA ASP A 60 3.08 -13.81 10.88
C ASP A 60 2.04 -14.83 11.33
N ARG A 61 1.26 -15.33 10.36
CA ARG A 61 0.29 -16.40 10.54
C ARG A 61 0.45 -17.45 9.43
N PRO A 62 0.13 -18.73 9.69
CA PRO A 62 0.30 -19.80 8.70
C PRO A 62 -0.36 -19.49 7.35
N GLU A 63 -1.54 -18.87 7.35
CA GLU A 63 -2.29 -18.47 6.17
C GLU A 63 -1.60 -17.37 5.33
N ASN A 64 -0.72 -16.58 5.94
CA ASN A 64 -0.03 -15.45 5.30
C ASN A 64 1.37 -15.79 4.79
N LYS A 65 1.88 -17.01 5.04
CA LYS A 65 3.27 -17.38 4.74
C LYS A 65 3.66 -17.15 3.27
N ALA A 66 2.78 -17.49 2.33
CA ALA A 66 3.03 -17.28 0.90
C ALA A 66 3.08 -15.78 0.54
N LEU A 67 2.17 -15.00 1.12
CA LEU A 67 2.09 -13.56 0.94
C LEU A 67 3.32 -12.84 1.51
N LEU A 68 3.75 -13.20 2.72
CA LEU A 68 4.97 -12.67 3.35
C LEU A 68 6.22 -12.95 2.49
N ASN A 69 6.38 -14.19 2.02
CA ASN A 69 7.49 -14.54 1.12
C ASN A 69 7.49 -13.72 -0.16
N HIS A 70 6.31 -13.48 -0.73
CA HIS A 70 6.15 -12.65 -1.92
C HIS A 70 6.53 -11.18 -1.64
N ILE A 71 6.03 -10.60 -0.55
CA ILE A 71 6.35 -9.24 -0.11
C ILE A 71 7.87 -9.08 0.07
N VAL A 72 8.53 -10.04 0.71
CA VAL A 72 9.99 -10.04 0.89
C VAL A 72 10.72 -10.02 -0.47
N CYS A 73 10.27 -10.82 -1.43
CA CYS A 73 10.85 -10.84 -2.79
C CYS A 73 10.68 -9.48 -3.48
N VAL A 74 9.48 -8.89 -3.40
CA VAL A 74 9.16 -7.58 -4.00
C VAL A 74 10.01 -6.48 -3.36
N LYS A 75 10.09 -6.41 -2.03
CA LYS A 75 10.92 -5.44 -1.31
C LYS A 75 12.39 -5.54 -1.71
N LYS A 76 12.94 -6.75 -1.79
CA LYS A 76 14.34 -6.96 -2.20
C LYS A 76 14.60 -6.43 -3.61
N LYS A 77 13.69 -6.69 -4.55
CA LYS A 77 13.79 -6.17 -5.91
C LYS A 77 13.66 -4.65 -5.96
N LEU A 78 12.70 -4.07 -5.23
CA LEU A 78 12.54 -2.61 -5.14
C LEU A 78 13.76 -1.94 -4.54
N HIS A 79 14.33 -2.48 -3.46
CA HIS A 79 15.55 -1.96 -2.85
C HIS A 79 16.73 -1.93 -3.83
N ASN A 80 16.87 -2.96 -4.67
CA ASN A 80 17.93 -3.00 -5.68
C ASN A 80 17.71 -1.98 -6.83
N LEU A 81 16.46 -1.76 -7.23
CA LEU A 81 16.11 -0.86 -8.33
C LEU A 81 16.02 0.61 -7.88
N LEU A 82 15.69 0.84 -6.62
CA LEU A 82 15.39 2.14 -6.02
C LEU A 82 16.19 2.31 -4.71
N PRO A 83 17.53 2.32 -4.75
CA PRO A 83 18.36 2.31 -3.55
C PRO A 83 18.20 3.55 -2.66
N SER A 84 17.72 4.66 -3.21
CA SER A 84 17.42 5.89 -2.48
C SER A 84 16.01 5.95 -1.91
N CYS A 85 15.12 5.02 -2.29
CA CYS A 85 13.75 4.97 -1.80
C CYS A 85 13.72 4.20 -0.47
N GLN A 86 13.23 4.84 0.58
CA GLN A 86 13.03 4.18 1.86
C GLN A 86 11.88 3.18 1.75
N ILE A 87 12.06 1.99 2.35
CA ILE A 87 11.02 0.96 2.43
C ILE A 87 10.81 0.62 3.89
N VAL A 88 9.57 0.70 4.35
CA VAL A 88 9.19 0.42 5.75
C VAL A 88 7.99 -0.53 5.81
N ASP A 89 7.88 -1.22 6.93
CA ASP A 89 6.74 -2.05 7.28
C ASP A 89 5.85 -1.34 8.29
N TRP A 90 4.55 -1.46 8.09
CA TRP A 90 3.54 -0.93 9.00
C TRP A 90 2.52 -2.01 9.31
N SER A 91 2.46 -2.38 10.59
CA SER A 91 1.51 -3.38 11.09
C SER A 91 0.21 -2.70 11.46
N GLU A 92 -0.90 -3.20 10.94
CA GLU A 92 -2.22 -2.64 11.16
C GLU A 92 -3.22 -3.63 11.71
N GLN A 93 -4.30 -3.06 12.25
CA GLN A 93 -5.47 -3.81 12.64
C GLN A 93 -6.70 -3.23 11.90
N TRP A 94 -7.28 -4.02 10.98
CA TRP A 94 -8.67 -3.90 10.45
C TRP A 94 -9.02 -2.94 9.30
N THR A 95 -8.10 -2.51 8.45
CA THR A 95 -8.41 -1.56 7.35
C THR A 95 -9.40 -2.06 6.29
N SER A 96 -9.50 -3.36 6.03
CA SER A 96 -10.47 -3.89 5.05
C SER A 96 -11.93 -3.74 5.49
N GLN A 97 -12.21 -3.89 6.79
CA GLN A 97 -13.57 -3.72 7.32
C GLN A 97 -13.96 -2.24 7.34
N GLU A 98 -13.02 -1.39 7.73
CA GLU A 98 -13.17 0.06 7.75
C GLU A 98 -13.37 0.62 6.33
N ALA A 99 -12.56 0.17 5.37
CA ALA A 99 -12.70 0.55 3.96
C ALA A 99 -14.10 0.22 3.43
N ARG A 100 -14.64 -0.97 3.74
CA ARG A 100 -16.00 -1.34 3.36
C ARG A 100 -17.05 -0.48 4.06
N SER A 101 -16.85 -0.12 5.32
CA SER A 101 -17.77 0.78 6.02
C SER A 101 -17.78 2.16 5.38
N MET A 102 -16.60 2.74 5.15
CA MET A 102 -16.44 4.02 4.48
C MET A 102 -17.09 4.03 3.09
N MET A 103 -16.96 2.95 2.31
CA MET A 103 -17.62 2.86 1.01
C MET A 103 -19.15 2.83 1.09
N ARG A 104 -19.74 2.25 2.15
CA ARG A 104 -21.20 2.27 2.35
C ARG A 104 -21.68 3.68 2.68
N ASP A 105 -20.95 4.38 3.54
CA ASP A 105 -21.30 5.73 3.97
C ASP A 105 -21.05 6.77 2.86
N PHE A 106 -20.09 6.48 1.97
CA PHE A 106 -19.71 7.33 0.83
C PHE A 106 -19.75 6.56 -0.50
N PRO A 107 -20.93 6.33 -1.11
CA PRO A 107 -21.09 5.53 -2.33
C PRO A 107 -20.30 6.03 -3.54
N ARG A 108 -19.90 7.31 -3.55
CA ARG A 108 -19.02 7.88 -4.59
C ARG A 108 -17.64 7.22 -4.58
N LEU A 109 -17.09 6.92 -3.41
CA LEU A 109 -15.80 6.24 -3.28
C LEU A 109 -15.86 4.83 -3.87
N GLN A 110 -16.97 4.12 -3.67
CA GLN A 110 -17.19 2.78 -4.24
C GLN A 110 -17.20 2.78 -5.77
N LYS A 111 -17.68 3.85 -6.40
CA LYS A 111 -17.70 3.98 -7.87
C LYS A 111 -16.32 4.34 -8.44
N GLN A 112 -15.47 4.98 -7.64
CA GLN A 112 -14.21 5.56 -8.11
C GLN A 112 -13.02 4.66 -7.80
N TYR A 113 -13.06 3.92 -6.70
CA TYR A 113 -11.92 3.16 -6.20
C TYR A 113 -12.32 1.74 -5.80
N ALA A 114 -11.38 0.82 -5.96
CA ALA A 114 -11.51 -0.52 -5.41
C ALA A 114 -11.33 -0.50 -3.88
N THR A 115 -11.93 -1.47 -3.19
CA THR A 115 -11.84 -1.59 -1.72
C THR A 115 -10.40 -1.69 -1.25
N ASP A 116 -9.56 -2.45 -1.97
CA ASP A 116 -8.14 -2.60 -1.60
C ASP A 116 -7.38 -1.26 -1.69
N ALA A 117 -7.72 -0.36 -2.62
CA ALA A 117 -7.09 0.98 -2.71
C ALA A 117 -7.48 1.86 -1.52
N ILE A 118 -8.71 1.73 -1.02
CA ILE A 118 -9.17 2.44 0.19
C ILE A 118 -8.51 1.83 1.43
N ALA A 119 -8.37 0.51 1.51
CA ALA A 119 -7.63 -0.13 2.60
C ALA A 119 -6.16 0.34 2.63
N ALA A 120 -5.48 0.40 1.48
CA ALA A 120 -4.14 0.96 1.37
C ALA A 120 -4.07 2.46 1.76
N MET A 121 -5.11 3.24 1.47
CA MET A 121 -5.19 4.64 1.87
C MET A 121 -5.29 4.77 3.39
N LEU A 122 -6.22 4.04 4.02
CA LEU A 122 -6.35 4.00 5.47
C LEU A 122 -5.04 3.57 6.12
N MET A 123 -4.38 2.60 5.50
CA MET A 123 -3.12 2.08 5.98
C MET A 123 -2.00 3.13 6.01
N LEU A 124 -1.83 3.78 4.87
CA LEU A 124 -0.85 4.84 4.74
C LEU A 124 -1.19 6.04 5.62
N GLN A 125 -2.48 6.36 5.78
CA GLN A 125 -2.93 7.44 6.66
C GLN A 125 -2.52 7.16 8.11
N SER A 126 -2.79 5.96 8.62
CA SER A 126 -2.39 5.56 9.98
C SER A 126 -0.88 5.64 10.17
N TYR A 127 -0.09 5.19 9.19
CA TYR A 127 1.37 5.32 9.26
C TYR A 127 1.80 6.80 9.36
N LEU A 128 1.27 7.66 8.48
CA LEU A 128 1.64 9.09 8.44
C LEU A 128 1.26 9.84 9.74
N GLU A 129 0.16 9.43 10.39
CA GLU A 129 -0.27 9.97 11.68
C GLU A 129 0.61 9.48 12.84
N SER A 130 1.24 8.31 12.72
CA SER A 130 2.11 7.76 13.77
C SER A 130 3.49 8.42 13.84
N CYS A 131 3.93 9.08 12.76
CA CYS A 131 5.24 9.75 12.67
C CYS A 131 5.32 11.08 13.46
N VAL A 132 4.63 11.18 14.59
CA VAL A 132 4.57 12.36 15.48
C VAL A 132 5.68 12.33 16.53
#